data_AF-A0AAW2ESV4-F1
#
_entry.id   AF-A0AAW2ESV4-F1
#
_cell.length_a   1.000
_cell.length_b   1.000
_cell.length_c   1.000
_cell.angle_alpha   90.00
_cell.angle_beta   90.00
_cell.angle_gamma   90.00
#
_symmetry.space_group_name_H-M   'P 1'
#
loop_
_entity.id
_entity.type
_entity.pdbx_description
1 polymer ?
#
loop_
_entity_poly.entity_id
_entity_poly.type
_entity_poly.pdbx_seq_one_letter_code
_entity_poly.pdbx_strand_id
1 'polypeptide(L)'
;MSYYFVIDEILNILNMSPLSSECNLTHQYYSKKLLTYIQQRRLRDLWHEFISCPKEQQLLEQAATIVAQWYQPDKFIFYLDVEILLDNIAQQVLENLKNIHCNHPIFSISAEQFSFWKYNNIKDNQWSRKDEKQILDVLRIVLFDQLNFSSSPGPYPFNILGPKAEHILIDSVLENKAGNVISLAIVFQSVARRLGVRCDLVCFPTHFFLSWKPKFDKKNYGDDEYYYIDILHGGFIRSKNECPRTRGRRCPIESFNEHHEITSIEVVLRMINSLQLVNPPYQHHETRALQVRRALMELRYMVEPNNIDAIDNLCRHYLHYHINISGLVAELHKLLNSYSDKTSVEATRIIEMLQAFESYIKAKQTTKDHTVPKERSKKIKYAVGMIVRCCEMEHINHKGVIIWWDAKYNSEVKIAHEYRIFCGTHLPYCSFSDTSRTSSDDLNQPFYIILSENGNTYYAAQDSLVDEHSLSASAWLENKEIGRYFSKFAGSHYIPNEVLAKHFPYDTAFLNMRCPPTVVSTETVS
;
A
#
# COMPACT_ATOMS: atom_id res chain seq x y z
N MET A 1 -10.39 0.90 -25.64
CA MET A 1 -11.83 0.97 -25.30
C MET A 1 -12.25 0.06 -24.15
N SER A 2 -11.70 -1.15 -23.97
CA SER A 2 -12.15 -2.07 -22.91
C SER A 2 -11.74 -1.70 -21.46
N TYR A 3 -10.58 -1.08 -21.22
CA TYR A 3 -10.09 -0.82 -19.85
C TYR A 3 -10.96 0.19 -19.08
N TYR A 4 -11.18 1.39 -19.62
CA TYR A 4 -11.92 2.44 -18.94
C TYR A 4 -13.39 2.06 -18.70
N PHE A 5 -14.01 1.38 -19.67
CA PHE A 5 -15.35 0.83 -19.49
C PHE A 5 -15.42 -0.15 -18.30
N VAL A 6 -14.47 -1.08 -18.18
CA VAL A 6 -14.43 -2.03 -17.06
C VAL A 6 -14.20 -1.32 -15.72
N ILE A 7 -13.33 -0.31 -15.70
CA ILE A 7 -13.11 0.50 -14.48
C ILE A 7 -14.39 1.24 -14.09
N ASP A 8 -15.06 1.90 -15.02
CA ASP A 8 -16.29 2.65 -14.75
C ASP A 8 -17.40 1.74 -14.22
N GLU A 9 -17.59 0.55 -14.79
CA GLU A 9 -18.54 -0.45 -14.27
C GLU A 9 -18.18 -0.94 -12.86
N ILE A 10 -16.90 -1.19 -12.59
CA ILE A 10 -16.43 -1.57 -11.25
C ILE A 10 -16.70 -0.44 -10.26
N LEU A 11 -16.44 0.81 -10.64
CA LEU A 11 -16.72 1.98 -9.79
C LEU A 11 -18.21 2.15 -9.53
N ASN A 12 -19.05 1.93 -10.54
CA ASN A 12 -20.50 1.97 -10.37
C ASN A 12 -20.94 0.97 -9.28
N ILE A 13 -20.46 -0.28 -9.36
CA ILE A 13 -20.72 -1.29 -8.32
C ILE A 13 -20.24 -0.83 -6.94
N LEU A 14 -19.04 -0.25 -6.85
CA LEU A 14 -18.46 0.22 -5.59
C LEU A 14 -19.20 1.43 -4.99
N ASN A 15 -19.83 2.26 -5.82
CA ASN A 15 -20.59 3.43 -5.40
C ASN A 15 -22.05 3.11 -5.04
N MET A 16 -22.54 1.90 -5.32
CA MET A 16 -23.89 1.49 -4.91
C MET A 16 -24.04 1.50 -3.39
N SER A 17 -25.17 2.02 -2.90
CA SER A 17 -25.49 1.97 -1.48
C SER A 17 -25.58 0.51 -1.02
N PRO A 18 -24.86 0.09 0.04
CA PRO A 18 -24.94 -1.27 0.59
C PRO A 18 -26.34 -1.68 1.06
N LEU A 19 -27.23 -0.71 1.32
CA LEU A 19 -28.61 -0.91 1.72
C LEU A 19 -29.59 -1.01 0.53
N SER A 20 -29.12 -0.76 -0.70
CA SER A 20 -29.95 -0.89 -1.91
C SER A 20 -30.33 -2.35 -2.16
N SER A 21 -31.56 -2.57 -2.62
CA SER A 21 -32.04 -3.90 -3.00
C SER A 21 -31.26 -4.52 -4.16
N GLU A 22 -30.66 -3.68 -5.00
CA GLU A 22 -29.85 -4.03 -6.18
C GLU A 22 -28.36 -4.25 -5.84
N CYS A 23 -27.94 -3.83 -4.64
CA CYS A 23 -26.56 -3.98 -4.21
C CYS A 23 -26.25 -5.42 -3.78
N ASN A 24 -25.21 -5.99 -4.38
CA ASN A 24 -24.64 -7.26 -3.94
C ASN A 24 -23.30 -7.00 -3.24
N LEU A 25 -23.27 -7.20 -1.92
CA LEU A 25 -22.09 -6.98 -1.07
C LEU A 25 -20.90 -7.86 -1.48
N THR A 26 -21.17 -9.08 -1.98
CA THR A 26 -20.14 -9.95 -2.53
C THR A 26 -19.54 -9.35 -3.79
N HIS A 27 -20.37 -8.85 -4.70
CA HIS A 27 -19.87 -8.17 -5.89
C HIS A 27 -19.05 -6.93 -5.51
N GLN A 28 -19.52 -6.10 -4.58
CA GLN A 28 -18.75 -4.93 -4.11
C GLN A 28 -17.38 -5.33 -3.55
N TYR A 29 -17.34 -6.33 -2.68
CA TYR A 29 -16.09 -6.80 -2.07
C TYR A 29 -15.08 -7.28 -3.12
N TYR A 30 -15.52 -8.13 -4.05
CA TYR A 30 -14.65 -8.66 -5.09
C TYR A 30 -14.34 -7.64 -6.19
N SER A 31 -15.24 -6.71 -6.49
CA SER A 31 -15.00 -5.55 -7.36
C SER A 31 -13.86 -4.69 -6.83
N LYS A 32 -13.82 -4.44 -5.52
CA LYS A 32 -12.70 -3.70 -4.90
C LYS A 32 -11.37 -4.43 -5.09
N LYS A 33 -11.33 -5.75 -4.83
CA LYS A 33 -10.13 -6.54 -5.07
C LYS A 33 -9.73 -6.54 -6.54
N LEU A 34 -10.71 -6.72 -7.43
CA LEU A 34 -10.51 -6.76 -8.87
C LEU A 34 -9.96 -5.43 -9.40
N LEU A 35 -10.46 -4.30 -8.89
CA LEU A 35 -9.97 -2.96 -9.22
C LEU A 35 -8.46 -2.87 -9.00
N THR A 36 -7.98 -3.27 -7.81
CA THR A 36 -6.55 -3.30 -7.48
C THR A 36 -5.76 -4.14 -8.48
N TYR A 37 -6.22 -5.36 -8.80
CA TYR A 37 -5.53 -6.22 -9.76
C TYR A 37 -5.47 -5.63 -11.18
N ILE A 38 -6.59 -5.07 -11.65
CA ILE A 38 -6.67 -4.46 -12.99
C ILE A 38 -5.73 -3.27 -13.10
N GLN A 39 -5.69 -2.42 -12.06
CA GLN A 39 -4.77 -1.29 -11.99
C GLN A 39 -3.31 -1.74 -11.94
N GLN A 40 -2.96 -2.66 -11.04
CA GLN A 40 -1.60 -3.20 -10.95
C GLN A 40 -1.12 -3.84 -12.26
N ARG A 41 -2.01 -4.54 -12.98
CA ARG A 41 -1.69 -5.08 -14.31
C ARG A 41 -1.36 -3.97 -15.31
N ARG A 42 -2.18 -2.93 -15.40
CA ARG A 42 -1.91 -1.77 -16.26
C ARG A 42 -0.60 -1.08 -15.86
N LEU A 43 -0.37 -0.89 -14.56
CA LEU A 43 0.83 -0.24 -14.04
C LEU A 43 2.10 -1.04 -14.34
N ARG A 44 2.02 -2.37 -14.38
CA ARG A 44 3.12 -3.22 -14.83
C ARG A 44 3.49 -2.95 -16.28
N ASP A 45 2.50 -2.87 -17.16
CA ASP A 45 2.73 -2.55 -18.58
C ASP A 45 3.33 -1.14 -18.73
N LEU A 46 2.78 -0.16 -18.00
CA LEU A 46 3.29 1.23 -17.97
C LEU A 46 4.73 1.32 -17.44
N TRP A 47 5.06 0.55 -16.40
CA TRP A 47 6.42 0.49 -15.88
C TRP A 47 7.40 -0.12 -16.89
N HIS A 48 7.00 -1.19 -17.57
CA HIS A 48 7.81 -1.80 -18.62
C HIS A 48 8.05 -0.85 -19.80
N GLU A 49 7.02 -0.13 -20.25
CA GLU A 49 7.16 0.91 -21.26
C GLU A 49 8.13 2.00 -20.80
N PHE A 50 7.91 2.54 -19.59
CA PHE A 50 8.74 3.59 -19.01
C PHE A 50 10.22 3.20 -18.90
N ILE A 51 10.53 2.01 -18.36
CA ILE A 51 11.92 1.60 -18.18
C ILE A 51 12.60 1.18 -19.48
N SER A 52 11.81 0.88 -20.53
CA SER A 52 12.32 0.60 -21.88
C SER A 52 12.66 1.88 -22.66
N CYS A 53 12.17 3.05 -22.22
CA CYS A 53 12.56 4.34 -22.79
C CYS A 53 14.05 4.63 -22.55
N PRO A 54 14.68 5.46 -23.40
CA PRO A 54 16.03 5.98 -23.16
C PRO A 54 16.14 6.65 -21.78
N LYS A 55 17.31 6.62 -21.15
CA LYS A 55 17.53 7.24 -19.82
C LYS A 55 17.13 8.72 -19.78
N GLU A 56 17.26 9.40 -20.92
CA GLU A 56 16.86 10.79 -21.09
C GLU A 56 15.35 10.99 -20.93
N GLN A 57 14.50 9.98 -21.14
CA GLN A 57 13.05 10.07 -21.00
C GLN A 57 12.52 9.42 -19.71
N GLN A 58 13.41 8.82 -18.91
CA GLN A 58 13.06 8.21 -17.63
C GLN A 58 13.01 9.28 -16.53
N LEU A 59 11.92 10.04 -16.49
CA LEU A 59 11.71 11.11 -15.52
C LEU A 59 11.35 10.57 -14.13
N LEU A 60 12.00 11.11 -13.09
CA LEU A 60 11.80 10.63 -11.72
C LEU A 60 10.39 10.92 -11.19
N GLU A 61 9.76 12.04 -11.60
CA GLU A 61 8.36 12.31 -11.22
C GLU A 61 7.38 11.27 -11.78
N GLN A 62 7.66 10.71 -12.96
CA GLN A 62 6.82 9.69 -13.57
C GLN A 62 6.98 8.36 -12.82
N ALA A 63 8.22 7.98 -12.48
CA ALA A 63 8.49 6.83 -11.63
C ALA A 63 7.79 6.94 -10.26
N ALA A 64 7.88 8.11 -9.62
CA ALA A 64 7.23 8.38 -8.34
C ALA A 64 5.69 8.35 -8.45
N THR A 65 5.13 8.79 -9.58
CA THR A 65 3.68 8.72 -9.85
C THR A 65 3.21 7.28 -9.98
N ILE A 66 3.97 6.41 -10.66
CA ILE A 66 3.66 4.98 -10.76
C ILE A 66 3.63 4.33 -9.37
N VAL A 67 4.59 4.70 -8.49
CA VAL A 67 4.60 4.24 -7.08
C VAL A 67 3.35 4.71 -6.34
N ALA A 68 2.95 5.98 -6.51
CA ALA A 68 1.73 6.53 -5.89
C ALA A 68 0.46 5.79 -6.34
N GLN A 69 0.31 5.59 -7.66
CA GLN A 69 -0.79 4.82 -8.25
C GLN A 69 -0.83 3.37 -7.73
N TRP A 70 0.34 2.73 -7.59
CA TRP A 70 0.41 1.35 -7.11
C TRP A 70 0.04 1.22 -5.63
N TYR A 71 0.49 2.17 -4.80
CA TYR A 71 0.25 2.15 -3.36
C TYR A 71 -1.19 2.55 -3.01
N GLN A 72 -1.84 3.35 -3.85
CA GLN A 72 -3.19 3.88 -3.63
C GLN A 72 -4.16 3.44 -4.74
N PRO A 73 -4.51 2.14 -4.84
CA PRO A 73 -5.41 1.65 -5.89
C PRO A 73 -6.82 2.28 -5.82
N ASP A 74 -7.24 2.70 -4.64
CA ASP A 74 -8.54 3.36 -4.45
C ASP A 74 -8.54 4.85 -4.90
N LYS A 75 -7.37 5.45 -5.21
CA LYS A 75 -7.24 6.87 -5.64
C LYS A 75 -6.91 6.95 -7.13
N PHE A 76 -7.67 7.77 -7.86
CA PHE A 76 -7.38 8.09 -9.26
C PHE A 76 -6.30 9.17 -9.33
N ILE A 77 -5.06 8.75 -9.49
CA ILE A 77 -3.91 9.65 -9.65
C ILE A 77 -3.54 9.64 -11.14
N PHE A 78 -3.49 10.81 -11.78
CA PHE A 78 -3.01 10.94 -13.15
C PHE A 78 -1.64 11.63 -13.17
N TYR A 79 -0.74 11.14 -14.03
CA TYR A 79 0.56 11.79 -14.22
C TYR A 79 0.42 13.22 -14.74
N LEU A 80 -0.61 13.50 -15.53
CA LEU A 80 -0.91 14.84 -16.02
C LEU A 80 -1.17 15.83 -14.87
N ASP A 81 -1.81 15.41 -13.79
CA ASP A 81 -2.06 16.28 -12.63
C ASP A 81 -0.75 16.65 -11.93
N VAL A 82 0.14 15.66 -11.74
CA VAL A 82 1.49 15.86 -11.19
C VAL A 82 2.29 16.80 -12.09
N GLU A 83 2.22 16.60 -13.41
CA GLU A 83 2.88 17.43 -14.41
C GLU A 83 2.42 18.89 -14.33
N ILE A 84 1.11 19.15 -14.29
CA ILE A 84 0.53 20.49 -14.18
C ILE A 84 0.99 21.17 -12.88
N LEU A 85 0.99 20.45 -11.76
CA LEU A 85 1.43 21.01 -10.48
C LEU A 85 2.92 21.41 -10.53
N LEU A 86 3.78 20.58 -11.14
CA LEU A 86 5.20 20.89 -11.30
C LEU A 86 5.42 22.05 -12.28
N ASP A 87 4.65 22.14 -13.36
CA ASP A 87 4.70 23.24 -14.33
C ASP A 87 4.27 24.57 -13.69
N ASN A 88 3.25 24.54 -12.82
CA ASN A 88 2.83 25.74 -12.07
C ASN A 88 3.94 26.25 -11.15
N ILE A 89 4.70 25.35 -10.50
CA ILE A 89 5.88 25.74 -9.71
C ILE A 89 6.98 26.29 -10.64
N ALA A 90 7.24 25.59 -11.76
CA ALA A 90 7.88 26.06 -12.99
C ALA A 90 7.73 27.57 -13.23
N GLN A 91 6.47 27.94 -13.44
CA GLN A 91 6.06 29.27 -13.82
C GLN A 91 6.27 30.29 -12.68
N GLN A 92 5.95 29.94 -11.43
CA GLN A 92 6.20 30.83 -10.29
C GLN A 92 7.68 31.16 -10.10
N VAL A 93 8.57 30.19 -10.38
CA VAL A 93 10.02 30.44 -10.38
C VAL A 93 10.41 31.41 -11.49
N LEU A 94 9.87 31.26 -12.70
CA LEU A 94 10.12 32.20 -13.79
C LEU A 94 9.61 33.62 -13.49
N GLU A 95 8.43 33.74 -12.88
CA GLU A 95 7.83 35.03 -12.48
C GLU A 95 8.70 35.73 -11.44
N ASN A 96 9.15 35.02 -10.41
CA ASN A 96 10.05 35.58 -9.40
C ASN A 96 11.44 35.89 -9.95
N LEU A 97 11.97 35.02 -10.82
CA LEU A 97 13.25 35.24 -11.48
C LEU A 97 13.20 36.49 -12.35
N LYS A 98 12.06 36.78 -12.99
CA LYS A 98 11.88 38.00 -13.80
C LYS A 98 11.93 39.27 -12.94
N ASN A 99 11.40 39.20 -11.71
CA ASN A 99 11.40 40.31 -10.76
C ASN A 99 12.81 40.59 -10.19
N ILE A 100 13.59 39.55 -9.92
CA ILE A 100 14.92 39.66 -9.28
C ILE A 100 16.03 39.82 -10.33
N HIS A 101 15.91 39.13 -11.47
CA HIS A 101 16.91 39.00 -12.52
C HIS A 101 16.28 39.13 -13.92
N CYS A 102 15.69 40.28 -14.22
CA CYS A 102 14.96 40.54 -15.47
C CYS A 102 15.76 40.31 -16.77
N ASN A 103 17.09 40.40 -16.71
CA ASN A 103 18.00 40.19 -17.85
C ASN A 103 18.51 38.75 -17.97
N HIS A 104 17.94 37.79 -17.22
CA HIS A 104 18.37 36.40 -17.27
C HIS A 104 18.14 35.80 -18.67
N PRO A 105 19.11 35.05 -19.24
CA PRO A 105 19.03 34.53 -20.62
C PRO A 105 17.84 33.58 -20.88
N ILE A 106 17.25 33.02 -19.82
CA ILE A 106 16.06 32.15 -19.89
C ILE A 106 14.85 32.79 -20.55
N PHE A 107 14.71 34.11 -20.47
CA PHE A 107 13.59 34.82 -21.09
C PHE A 107 13.73 34.98 -22.61
N SER A 108 14.90 34.66 -23.16
CA SER A 108 15.17 34.63 -24.60
C SER A 108 15.04 33.22 -25.20
N ILE A 109 14.73 32.21 -24.39
CA ILE A 109 14.59 30.82 -24.83
C ILE A 109 13.22 30.56 -25.45
N SER A 110 13.20 29.70 -26.46
CA SER A 110 11.99 29.34 -27.20
C SER A 110 11.10 28.35 -26.43
N ALA A 111 9.80 28.33 -26.75
CA ALA A 111 8.84 27.42 -26.14
C ALA A 111 9.19 25.94 -26.42
N GLU A 112 9.79 25.65 -27.58
CA GLU A 112 10.22 24.29 -27.95
C GLU A 112 11.30 23.77 -27.00
N GLN A 113 12.20 24.64 -26.54
CA GLN A 113 13.27 24.26 -25.63
C GLN A 113 12.74 23.98 -24.21
N PHE A 114 11.78 24.77 -23.73
CA PHE A 114 11.06 24.46 -22.48
C PHE A 114 10.31 23.14 -22.58
N SER A 115 9.63 22.89 -23.72
CA SER A 115 8.96 21.61 -23.98
C SER A 115 9.94 20.44 -23.98
N PHE A 116 11.12 20.61 -24.59
CA PHE A 116 12.17 19.59 -24.55
C PHE A 116 12.61 19.29 -23.11
N TRP A 117 12.92 20.32 -22.31
CA TRP A 117 13.31 20.17 -20.91
C TRP A 117 12.20 19.64 -20.02
N LYS A 118 10.94 19.79 -20.42
CA LYS A 118 9.80 19.23 -19.69
C LYS A 118 9.72 17.72 -19.84
N TYR A 119 10.00 17.17 -21.02
CA TYR A 119 9.86 15.73 -21.29
C TYR A 119 11.18 14.95 -21.31
N ASN A 120 12.33 15.61 -21.14
CA ASN A 120 13.64 14.96 -21.16
C ASN A 120 14.54 15.43 -20.01
N ASN A 121 15.33 14.49 -19.45
CA ASN A 121 16.50 14.75 -18.64
C ASN A 121 17.60 15.40 -19.49
N ILE A 122 18.36 16.29 -18.86
CA ILE A 122 19.35 17.13 -19.54
C ILE A 122 20.74 16.55 -19.28
N LYS A 123 21.53 16.35 -20.34
CA LYS A 123 22.90 15.80 -20.23
C LYS A 123 23.88 16.77 -19.60
N ASP A 124 23.78 18.05 -19.94
CA ASP A 124 24.63 19.11 -19.42
C ASP A 124 23.80 20.36 -19.18
N ASN A 125 24.23 21.18 -18.22
CA ASN A 125 23.54 22.41 -17.90
C ASN A 125 23.51 23.38 -19.08
N GLN A 126 22.44 24.17 -19.15
CA GLN A 126 22.21 25.07 -20.28
C GLN A 126 22.85 26.44 -20.07
N TRP A 127 22.93 26.89 -18.82
CA TRP A 127 23.33 28.24 -18.47
C TRP A 127 24.79 28.32 -18.00
N SER A 128 25.24 29.54 -17.71
CA SER A 128 26.49 29.73 -16.99
C SER A 128 26.30 29.40 -15.50
N ARG A 129 27.39 29.09 -14.78
CA ARG A 129 27.38 28.90 -13.32
C ARG A 129 26.60 29.99 -12.57
N LYS A 130 26.72 31.26 -12.99
CA LYS A 130 26.03 32.39 -12.35
C LYS A 130 24.53 32.30 -12.55
N ASP A 131 24.11 32.06 -13.79
CA ASP A 131 22.70 31.99 -14.19
C ASP A 131 22.01 30.75 -13.58
N GLU A 132 22.68 29.60 -13.58
CA GLU A 132 22.20 28.39 -12.89
C GLU A 132 21.97 28.65 -11.41
N LYS A 133 22.93 29.30 -10.74
CA LYS A 133 22.80 29.64 -9.32
C LYS A 133 21.61 30.56 -9.06
N GLN A 134 21.38 31.54 -9.93
CA GLN A 134 20.22 32.44 -9.85
C GLN A 134 18.90 31.65 -9.93
N ILE A 135 18.78 30.71 -10.87
CA ILE A 135 17.60 29.84 -10.98
C ILE A 135 17.42 29.01 -9.71
N LEU A 136 18.48 28.36 -9.22
CA LEU A 136 18.41 27.50 -8.03
C LEU A 136 18.06 28.28 -6.75
N ASP A 137 18.61 29.49 -6.59
CA ASP A 137 18.32 30.36 -5.45
C ASP A 137 16.85 30.84 -5.48
N VAL A 138 16.30 31.18 -6.66
CA VAL A 138 14.87 31.52 -6.77
C VAL A 138 13.99 30.28 -6.56
N LEU A 139 14.39 29.12 -7.09
CA LEU A 139 13.66 27.85 -6.92
C LEU A 139 13.49 27.48 -5.44
N ARG A 140 14.56 27.56 -4.64
CA ARG A 140 14.44 27.27 -3.21
C ARG A 140 13.52 28.26 -2.48
N ILE A 141 13.56 29.55 -2.83
CA ILE A 141 12.68 30.57 -2.23
C ILE A 141 11.22 30.24 -2.55
N VAL A 142 10.92 29.93 -3.81
CA VAL A 142 9.55 29.56 -4.22
C VAL A 142 9.09 28.31 -3.49
N LEU A 143 9.88 27.23 -3.51
CA LEU A 143 9.47 25.97 -2.89
C LEU A 143 9.33 26.08 -1.37
N PHE A 144 10.38 26.53 -0.67
CA PHE A 144 10.45 26.41 0.79
C PHE A 144 9.88 27.63 1.51
N ASP A 145 10.06 28.85 0.98
CA ASP A 145 9.65 30.07 1.68
C ASP A 145 8.24 30.54 1.26
N GLN A 146 7.87 30.41 -0.01
CA GLN A 146 6.58 30.90 -0.53
C GLN A 146 5.51 29.81 -0.53
N LEU A 147 5.84 28.63 -1.07
CA LEU A 147 4.93 27.48 -1.12
C LEU A 147 4.97 26.63 0.15
N ASN A 148 5.86 26.95 1.09
CA ASN A 148 5.99 26.29 2.39
C ASN A 148 6.19 24.77 2.30
N PHE A 149 6.88 24.29 1.25
CA PHE A 149 7.32 22.91 1.25
C PHE A 149 8.23 22.67 2.46
N SER A 150 7.97 21.60 3.20
CA SER A 150 8.76 21.27 4.38
C SER A 150 9.11 19.80 4.41
N SER A 151 10.32 19.51 4.87
CA SER A 151 10.64 18.16 5.32
C SER A 151 9.85 17.88 6.58
N SER A 152 9.20 16.72 6.67
CA SER A 152 8.68 16.23 7.96
C SER A 152 9.77 16.37 9.02
N PRO A 153 9.46 16.82 10.26
CA PRO A 153 10.46 16.91 11.31
C PRO A 153 11.20 15.57 11.40
N GLY A 154 12.52 15.64 11.19
CA GLY A 154 13.43 14.51 11.22
C GLY A 154 13.45 13.83 12.59
N PRO A 155 14.36 12.86 12.80
CA PRO A 155 14.32 11.89 13.89
C PRO A 155 14.72 12.53 15.23
N TYR A 156 13.91 13.44 15.75
CA TYR A 156 13.95 13.79 17.15
C TYR A 156 13.42 12.60 17.96
N PRO A 157 14.09 12.23 19.07
CA PRO A 157 13.79 11.01 19.84
C PRO A 157 12.42 11.04 20.56
N PHE A 158 11.56 12.01 20.28
CA PHE A 158 10.23 12.19 20.89
C PHE A 158 9.08 12.33 19.89
N ASN A 159 9.30 12.18 18.58
CA ASN A 159 8.17 12.02 17.66
C ASN A 159 7.60 10.61 17.77
N ILE A 160 6.51 10.49 18.54
CA ILE A 160 5.73 9.26 18.78
C ILE A 160 5.03 8.77 17.48
N LEU A 161 5.06 9.56 16.40
CA LEU A 161 4.45 9.26 15.11
C LEU A 161 5.53 8.87 14.09
N GLY A 162 5.53 7.61 13.65
CA GLY A 162 6.41 7.08 12.61
C GLY A 162 6.20 7.74 11.23
N PRO A 163 6.99 7.36 10.20
CA PRO A 163 6.86 7.94 8.87
C PRO A 163 5.45 7.70 8.31
N LYS A 164 4.88 8.72 7.65
CA LYS A 164 3.58 8.65 6.98
C LYS A 164 3.76 8.41 5.49
N ALA A 165 2.88 7.60 4.89
CA ALA A 165 2.90 7.33 3.45
C ALA A 165 2.73 8.63 2.63
N GLU A 166 1.89 9.57 3.08
CA GLU A 166 1.65 10.87 2.44
C GLU A 166 2.92 11.71 2.23
N HIS A 167 3.96 11.50 3.04
CA HIS A 167 5.24 12.20 2.88
C HIS A 167 6.14 11.56 1.81
N ILE A 168 5.77 10.41 1.26
CA ILE A 168 6.54 9.65 0.27
C ILE A 168 5.86 9.72 -1.10
N LEU A 169 4.53 9.71 -1.15
CA LEU A 169 3.75 9.64 -2.39
C LEU A 169 3.66 11.03 -3.03
N ILE A 170 4.12 11.16 -4.28
CA ILE A 170 4.34 12.47 -4.93
C ILE A 170 3.06 13.32 -5.05
N ASP A 171 1.91 12.69 -5.28
CA ASP A 171 0.61 13.35 -5.32
C ASP A 171 0.31 14.04 -3.98
N SER A 172 0.51 13.31 -2.88
CA SER A 172 0.26 13.78 -1.52
C SER A 172 1.27 14.85 -1.10
N VAL A 173 2.54 14.72 -1.52
CA VAL A 173 3.58 15.71 -1.24
C VAL A 173 3.30 17.03 -1.97
N LEU A 174 2.88 16.98 -3.23
CA LEU A 174 2.53 18.18 -3.99
C LEU A 174 1.25 18.85 -3.47
N GLU A 175 0.29 18.08 -2.96
CA GLU A 175 -0.94 18.56 -2.33
C GLU A 175 -0.67 19.19 -0.96
N ASN A 176 -0.04 18.44 -0.05
CA ASN A 176 0.14 18.82 1.36
C ASN A 176 1.39 19.68 1.63
N LYS A 177 2.28 19.83 0.64
CA LYS A 177 3.57 20.55 0.78
C LYS A 177 4.47 19.96 1.88
N ALA A 178 4.29 18.69 2.22
CA ALA A 178 5.06 17.99 3.25
C ALA A 178 5.61 16.68 2.68
N GLY A 179 6.93 16.51 2.72
CA GLY A 179 7.58 15.35 2.11
C GLY A 179 8.81 14.85 2.85
N ASN A 180 9.26 13.65 2.49
CA ASN A 180 10.55 13.13 2.88
C ASN A 180 11.64 13.62 1.91
N VAL A 181 12.91 13.28 2.20
CA VAL A 181 14.06 13.68 1.38
C VAL A 181 13.90 13.25 -0.08
N ILE A 182 13.43 12.03 -0.32
CA ILE A 182 13.33 11.45 -1.66
C ILE A 182 12.33 12.25 -2.49
N SER A 183 11.11 12.41 -2.00
CA SER A 183 10.01 13.01 -2.76
C SER A 183 10.19 14.51 -2.94
N LEU A 184 10.70 15.22 -1.92
CA LEU A 184 11.04 16.64 -2.07
C LEU A 184 12.18 16.86 -3.07
N ALA A 185 13.18 15.97 -3.07
CA ALA A 185 14.27 16.08 -4.03
C ALA A 185 13.83 15.76 -5.47
N ILE A 186 12.88 14.83 -5.66
CA ILE A 186 12.23 14.60 -6.97
C ILE A 186 11.52 15.88 -7.40
N VAL A 187 10.66 16.48 -6.55
CA VAL A 187 9.97 17.74 -6.88
C VAL A 187 10.97 18.83 -7.25
N PHE A 188 12.01 19.04 -6.45
CA PHE A 188 13.03 20.05 -6.72
C PHE A 188 13.75 19.79 -8.06
N GLN A 189 14.20 18.56 -8.29
CA GLN A 189 14.89 18.16 -9.51
C GLN A 189 14.00 18.33 -10.75
N SER A 190 12.74 17.91 -10.68
CA SER A 190 11.77 18.02 -11.77
C SER A 190 11.49 19.46 -12.16
N VAL A 191 11.44 20.39 -11.18
CA VAL A 191 11.26 21.83 -11.42
C VAL A 191 12.55 22.47 -11.96
N ALA A 192 13.71 22.18 -11.38
CA ALA A 192 15.00 22.67 -11.86
C ALA A 192 15.26 22.25 -13.33
N ARG A 193 14.95 20.99 -13.65
CA ARG A 193 15.07 20.43 -15.00
C ARG A 193 14.23 21.20 -16.01
N ARG A 194 12.96 21.52 -15.69
CA ARG A 194 12.07 22.34 -16.54
C ARG A 194 12.63 23.73 -16.84
N LEU A 195 13.57 24.22 -16.03
CA LEU A 195 14.24 25.50 -16.17
C LEU A 195 15.65 25.38 -16.77
N GLY A 196 16.01 24.22 -17.34
CA GLY A 196 17.30 24.01 -17.99
C GLY A 196 18.46 23.71 -17.04
N VAL A 197 18.18 23.45 -15.75
CA VAL A 197 19.19 23.15 -14.73
C VAL A 197 19.15 21.67 -14.36
N ARG A 198 20.29 20.99 -14.53
CA ARG A 198 20.53 19.60 -14.14
C ARG A 198 20.90 19.55 -12.66
N CYS A 199 20.08 18.84 -11.90
CA CYS A 199 20.42 18.37 -10.56
C CYS A 199 20.33 16.85 -10.54
N ASP A 200 21.35 16.18 -10.02
CA ASP A 200 21.38 14.72 -9.96
C ASP A 200 21.07 14.25 -8.54
N LEU A 201 20.16 13.30 -8.43
CA LEU A 201 19.88 12.64 -7.16
C LEU A 201 20.95 11.57 -6.94
N VAL A 202 21.66 11.63 -5.81
CA VAL A 202 22.75 10.72 -5.49
C VAL A 202 22.43 9.96 -4.22
N CYS A 203 22.71 8.66 -4.26
CA CYS A 203 22.32 7.71 -3.24
C CYS A 203 23.52 7.12 -2.51
N PHE A 204 23.45 7.12 -1.18
CA PHE A 204 24.37 6.41 -0.27
C PHE A 204 23.58 5.32 0.45
N PRO A 205 24.25 4.30 1.02
CA PRO A 205 23.57 3.26 1.79
C PRO A 205 22.61 3.84 2.84
N THR A 206 23.03 4.90 3.55
CA THR A 206 22.26 5.50 4.65
C THR A 206 21.63 6.87 4.34
N HIS A 207 22.02 7.56 3.26
CA HIS A 207 21.66 8.97 3.03
C HIS A 207 21.30 9.25 1.55
N PHE A 208 20.51 10.30 1.33
CA PHE A 208 20.12 10.81 0.01
C PHE A 208 20.47 12.28 -0.08
N PHE A 209 20.93 12.71 -1.25
CA PHE A 209 21.10 14.12 -1.51
C PHE A 209 20.89 14.48 -2.96
N LEU A 210 20.58 15.76 -3.17
CA LEU A 210 20.55 16.37 -4.48
C LEU A 210 21.88 17.08 -4.72
N SER A 211 22.46 16.82 -5.88
CA SER A 211 23.74 17.39 -6.33
C SER A 211 23.52 18.37 -7.47
N TRP A 212 24.36 19.39 -7.53
CA TRP A 212 24.43 20.30 -8.66
C TRP A 212 25.89 20.46 -9.10
N LYS A 213 26.14 20.20 -10.38
CA LYS A 213 27.44 20.42 -11.02
C LYS A 213 27.34 21.61 -11.96
N PRO A 214 27.97 22.76 -11.67
CA PRO A 214 27.86 23.91 -12.54
C PRO A 214 28.53 23.67 -13.90
N LYS A 215 28.04 24.33 -14.95
CA LYS A 215 28.75 24.36 -16.23
C LYS A 215 30.03 25.18 -16.11
N PHE A 216 31.17 24.59 -16.45
CA PHE A 216 32.46 25.28 -16.54
C PHE A 216 32.81 25.60 -17.99
N ASP A 217 33.25 26.82 -18.24
CA ASP A 217 34.01 27.11 -19.45
C ASP A 217 35.34 26.35 -19.39
N LYS A 218 35.66 25.59 -20.45
CA LYS A 218 36.77 24.62 -20.59
C LYS A 218 38.20 25.13 -20.30
N LYS A 219 38.39 26.27 -19.63
CA LYS A 219 39.69 26.90 -19.39
C LYS A 219 40.36 26.52 -18.06
N ASN A 220 39.64 26.00 -17.06
CA ASN A 220 40.22 25.64 -15.76
C ASN A 220 40.02 24.15 -15.43
N TYR A 221 41.03 23.34 -15.72
CA TYR A 221 41.06 21.87 -15.54
C TYR A 221 41.14 21.38 -14.08
N GLY A 222 40.92 22.25 -13.09
CA GLY A 222 41.14 21.94 -11.67
C GLY A 222 39.91 21.98 -10.77
N ASP A 223 38.73 22.34 -11.30
CA ASP A 223 37.61 22.80 -10.47
C ASP A 223 36.32 22.02 -10.75
N ASP A 224 36.34 20.68 -10.82
CA ASP A 224 35.12 19.85 -10.81
C ASP A 224 34.46 19.85 -9.40
N GLU A 225 34.09 21.04 -8.92
CA GLU A 225 33.43 21.22 -7.63
C GLU A 225 31.93 20.99 -7.78
N TYR A 226 31.47 19.86 -7.26
CA TYR A 226 30.05 19.60 -7.07
C TYR A 226 29.54 20.26 -5.79
N TYR A 227 28.31 20.76 -5.86
CA TYR A 227 27.60 21.32 -4.72
C TYR A 227 26.48 20.38 -4.25
N TYR A 228 26.23 20.41 -2.96
CA TYR A 228 25.12 19.72 -2.31
C TYR A 228 23.94 20.69 -2.14
N ILE A 229 22.73 20.25 -2.48
CA ILE A 229 21.49 20.99 -2.22
C ILE A 229 20.81 20.36 -1.02
N ASP A 230 20.75 21.10 0.08
CA ASP A 230 20.22 20.62 1.36
C ASP A 230 18.69 20.71 1.43
N ILE A 231 18.02 19.75 0.80
CA ILE A 231 16.54 19.68 0.72
C ILE A 231 15.87 19.66 2.09
N LEU A 232 16.53 19.14 3.14
CA LEU A 232 15.99 19.10 4.50
C LEU A 232 16.01 20.46 5.20
N HIS A 233 16.89 21.37 4.78
CA HIS A 233 17.09 22.65 5.45
C HIS A 233 16.81 23.83 4.52
N GLY A 234 15.81 23.72 3.64
CA GLY A 234 15.38 24.83 2.77
C GLY A 234 16.13 24.92 1.43
N GLY A 235 16.75 23.83 0.98
CA GLY A 235 17.37 23.73 -0.34
C GLY A 235 18.63 24.56 -0.52
N PHE A 236 19.35 24.90 0.56
CA PHE A 236 20.58 25.69 0.44
C PHE A 236 21.65 24.92 -0.31
N ILE A 237 22.34 25.63 -1.20
CA ILE A 237 23.52 25.13 -1.91
C ILE A 237 24.71 25.20 -0.94
N ARG A 238 25.35 24.06 -0.70
CA ARG A 238 26.47 23.86 0.22
C ARG A 238 27.67 23.30 -0.52
N SER A 239 28.85 23.78 -0.16
CA SER A 239 30.12 23.20 -0.63
C SER A 239 30.45 21.91 0.13
N LYS A 240 31.43 21.13 -0.35
CA LYS A 240 31.93 19.94 0.34
C LYS A 240 32.39 20.24 1.78
N ASN A 241 32.96 21.43 1.99
CA ASN A 241 33.49 21.87 3.28
C ASN A 241 32.39 22.19 4.30
N GLU A 242 31.16 22.43 3.84
CA GLU A 242 30.00 22.74 4.67
C GLU A 242 29.14 21.52 5.01
N CYS A 243 29.57 20.32 4.61
CA CYS A 243 28.86 19.09 4.97
C CYS A 243 28.94 18.83 6.49
N PRO A 244 27.81 18.51 7.16
CA PRO A 244 27.83 18.12 8.57
C PRO A 244 28.73 16.89 8.77
N ARG A 245 29.87 17.07 9.45
CA ARG A 245 30.74 15.95 9.84
C ARG A 245 29.98 15.06 10.82
N THR A 246 29.47 13.92 10.35
CA THR A 246 28.86 12.92 11.21
C THR A 246 29.91 12.29 12.12
N ARG A 247 29.99 12.74 13.38
CA ARG A 247 30.65 12.12 14.55
C ARG A 247 31.75 11.09 14.19
N GLY A 248 32.90 11.57 13.72
CA GLY A 248 34.12 10.75 13.54
C GLY A 248 34.16 9.79 12.35
N ARG A 249 33.12 9.71 11.50
CA ARG A 249 33.20 9.03 10.20
C ARG A 249 33.60 10.03 9.10
N ARG A 250 34.39 9.57 8.11
CA ARG A 250 34.67 10.34 6.88
C ARG A 250 33.35 10.85 6.31
N CYS A 251 33.37 12.09 5.84
CA CYS A 251 32.19 12.72 5.28
C CYS A 251 31.68 11.87 4.10
N PRO A 252 30.39 11.48 4.04
CA PRO A 252 29.86 10.74 2.89
C PRO A 252 30.06 11.49 1.56
N ILE A 253 30.22 12.82 1.63
CA ILE A 253 30.47 13.72 0.49
C ILE A 253 31.95 13.73 0.06
N GLU A 254 32.86 13.10 0.81
CA GLU A 254 34.30 13.05 0.46
C GLU A 254 34.54 12.24 -0.82
N SER A 255 33.71 11.23 -1.13
CA SER A 255 33.73 10.41 -2.36
C SER A 255 32.63 10.77 -3.37
N PHE A 256 32.01 11.95 -3.23
CA PHE A 256 30.89 12.42 -4.08
C PHE A 256 31.15 12.32 -5.59
N ASN A 257 32.38 12.60 -6.03
CA ASN A 257 32.75 12.61 -7.44
C ASN A 257 32.87 11.20 -8.05
N GLU A 258 32.77 10.15 -7.24
CA GLU A 258 32.88 8.74 -7.66
C GLU A 258 31.50 8.07 -7.81
N HIS A 259 30.41 8.75 -7.40
CA HIS A 259 29.07 8.17 -7.37
C HIS A 259 28.28 8.57 -8.61
N HIS A 260 27.54 7.59 -9.14
CA HIS A 260 26.74 7.74 -10.35
C HIS A 260 25.34 8.27 -10.01
N GLU A 261 24.74 8.98 -10.97
CA GLU A 261 23.33 9.37 -10.94
C GLU A 261 22.44 8.15 -10.64
N ILE A 262 21.53 8.30 -9.67
CA ILE A 262 20.61 7.23 -9.30
C ILE A 262 19.68 6.90 -10.47
N THR A 263 19.45 5.61 -10.69
CA THR A 263 18.48 5.15 -11.70
C THR A 263 17.05 5.24 -11.18
N SER A 264 16.07 5.30 -12.09
CA SER A 264 14.64 5.24 -11.74
C SER A 264 14.28 3.98 -10.93
N ILE A 265 14.93 2.85 -11.23
CA ILE A 265 14.80 1.59 -10.47
C ILE A 265 15.22 1.82 -9.01
N GLU A 266 16.42 2.35 -8.78
CA GLU A 266 16.95 2.57 -7.44
C GLU A 266 16.11 3.58 -6.64
N VAL A 267 15.60 4.65 -7.27
CA VAL A 267 14.67 5.59 -6.62
C VAL A 267 13.41 4.87 -6.14
N VAL A 268 12.79 4.07 -7.02
CA VAL A 268 11.57 3.33 -6.68
C VAL A 268 11.84 2.33 -5.55
N LEU A 269 12.96 1.61 -5.57
CA LEU A 269 13.33 0.69 -4.48
C LEU A 269 13.47 1.40 -3.13
N ARG A 270 13.95 2.65 -3.14
CA ARG A 270 14.08 3.46 -1.93
C ARG A 270 12.74 4.02 -1.45
N MET A 271 11.84 4.36 -2.36
CA MET A 271 10.44 4.66 -2.03
C MET A 271 9.75 3.44 -1.42
N ILE A 272 9.92 2.24 -1.99
CA ILE A 272 9.39 0.97 -1.44
C ILE A 272 9.91 0.75 -0.02
N ASN A 273 11.22 0.84 0.20
CA ASN A 273 11.83 0.70 1.53
C ASN A 273 11.23 1.71 2.53
N SER A 274 11.03 2.95 2.10
CA SER A 274 10.44 3.99 2.95
C SER A 274 8.98 3.69 3.30
N LEU A 275 8.20 3.20 2.33
CA LEU A 275 6.80 2.82 2.53
C LEU A 275 6.65 1.57 3.41
N GLN A 276 7.63 0.66 3.41
CA GLN A 276 7.65 -0.51 4.29
C GLN A 276 7.82 -0.13 5.77
N LEU A 277 8.39 1.05 6.08
CA LEU A 277 8.56 1.55 7.44
C LEU A 277 7.31 2.27 7.98
N VAL A 278 6.31 2.52 7.13
CA VAL A 278 5.06 3.16 7.53
C VAL A 278 4.23 2.16 8.35
N ASN A 279 4.02 2.47 9.64
CA ASN A 279 3.14 1.67 10.48
C ASN A 279 1.67 2.02 10.14
N PRO A 280 0.83 1.03 9.79
CA PRO A 280 -0.59 1.28 9.64
C PRO A 280 -1.19 1.68 11.00
N PRO A 281 -2.17 2.60 11.04
CA PRO A 281 -2.83 2.97 12.28
C PRO A 281 -3.44 1.73 12.97
N TYR A 282 -3.43 1.71 14.30
CA TYR A 282 -3.82 0.58 15.17
C TYR A 282 -5.25 0.04 14.94
N GLN A 283 -6.08 0.73 14.17
CA GLN A 283 -7.43 0.30 13.81
C GLN A 283 -7.39 -0.37 12.42
N HIS A 284 -7.77 -1.66 12.35
CA HIS A 284 -7.74 -2.56 11.17
C HIS A 284 -6.37 -3.16 10.81
N HIS A 285 -5.56 -3.46 11.84
CA HIS A 285 -4.13 -3.77 11.75
C HIS A 285 -3.78 -5.03 10.95
N GLU A 286 -4.66 -6.03 10.81
CA GLU A 286 -4.33 -7.25 10.07
C GLU A 286 -4.62 -7.10 8.57
N THR A 287 -5.87 -6.95 8.14
CA THR A 287 -6.20 -7.06 6.71
C THR A 287 -5.62 -5.93 5.84
N ARG A 288 -5.62 -4.67 6.32
CA ARG A 288 -5.07 -3.53 5.56
C ARG A 288 -3.54 -3.58 5.49
N ALA A 289 -2.88 -3.90 6.60
CA ALA A 289 -1.42 -4.03 6.63
C ALA A 289 -0.95 -5.15 5.70
N LEU A 290 -1.70 -6.24 5.61
CA LEU A 290 -1.40 -7.37 4.72
C LEU A 290 -1.56 -7.00 3.24
N GLN A 291 -2.63 -6.30 2.88
CA GLN A 291 -2.81 -5.81 1.51
C GLN A 291 -1.70 -4.86 1.09
N VAL A 292 -1.32 -3.90 1.95
CA VAL A 292 -0.23 -2.96 1.69
C VAL A 292 1.11 -3.69 1.58
N ARG A 293 1.40 -4.62 2.49
CA ARG A 293 2.63 -5.43 2.45
C ARG A 293 2.73 -6.24 1.17
N ARG A 294 1.64 -6.88 0.76
CA ARG A 294 1.56 -7.61 -0.50
C ARG A 294 1.83 -6.70 -1.69
N ALA A 295 1.14 -5.56 -1.77
CA ALA A 295 1.29 -4.61 -2.87
C ALA A 295 2.74 -4.13 -2.99
N LEU A 296 3.43 -3.85 -1.88
CA LEU A 296 4.85 -3.46 -1.89
C LEU A 296 5.79 -4.59 -2.33
N MET A 297 5.51 -5.85 -1.97
CA MET A 297 6.27 -7.01 -2.44
C MET A 297 6.09 -7.23 -3.95
N GLU A 298 4.86 -7.11 -4.45
CA GLU A 298 4.56 -7.20 -5.89
C GLU A 298 5.21 -6.04 -6.67
N LEU A 299 5.22 -4.82 -6.11
CA LEU A 299 5.89 -3.66 -6.69
C LEU A 299 7.40 -3.88 -6.78
N ARG A 300 8.03 -4.39 -5.71
CA ARG A 300 9.45 -4.74 -5.73
C ARG A 300 9.74 -5.79 -6.80
N TYR A 301 8.94 -6.85 -6.87
CA TYR A 301 9.11 -7.89 -7.87
C TYR A 301 8.94 -7.36 -9.30
N MET A 302 8.03 -6.41 -9.54
CA MET A 302 7.90 -5.73 -10.83
C MET A 302 9.15 -4.93 -11.22
N VAL A 303 9.78 -4.26 -10.25
CA VAL A 303 10.95 -3.39 -10.46
C VAL A 303 12.24 -4.20 -10.56
N GLU A 304 12.36 -5.29 -9.80
CA GLU A 304 13.51 -6.20 -9.77
C GLU A 304 13.07 -7.66 -10.02
N PRO A 305 12.66 -8.03 -11.24
CA PRO A 305 12.10 -9.35 -11.53
C PRO A 305 13.09 -10.50 -11.37
N ASN A 306 14.40 -10.21 -11.41
CA ASN A 306 15.47 -11.20 -11.29
C ASN A 306 16.06 -11.29 -9.87
N ASN A 307 15.56 -10.49 -8.92
CA ASN A 307 16.07 -10.48 -7.55
C ASN A 307 15.49 -11.68 -6.77
N ILE A 308 16.37 -12.61 -6.40
CA ILE A 308 16.01 -13.87 -5.71
C ILE A 308 15.32 -13.59 -4.37
N ASP A 309 15.78 -12.59 -3.61
CA ASP A 309 15.16 -12.22 -2.32
C ASP A 309 13.75 -11.66 -2.52
N ALA A 310 13.54 -10.85 -3.56
CA ALA A 310 12.22 -10.32 -3.88
C ALA A 310 11.23 -11.45 -4.22
N ILE A 311 11.66 -12.42 -5.03
CA ILE A 311 10.84 -13.58 -5.41
C ILE A 311 10.56 -14.47 -4.20
N ASP A 312 11.57 -14.80 -3.40
CA ASP A 312 11.42 -15.66 -2.21
C ASP A 312 10.41 -15.07 -1.21
N ASN A 313 10.57 -13.78 -0.90
CA ASN A 313 9.66 -13.08 0.02
C ASN A 313 8.21 -13.08 -0.50
N LEU A 314 8.01 -12.83 -1.80
CA LEU A 314 6.68 -12.85 -2.40
C LEU A 314 6.07 -14.26 -2.42
N CYS A 315 6.85 -15.28 -2.78
CA CYS A 315 6.43 -16.69 -2.74
C CYS A 315 6.00 -17.11 -1.32
N ARG A 316 6.82 -16.84 -0.31
CA ARG A 316 6.50 -17.14 1.10
C ARG A 316 5.23 -16.43 1.56
N HIS A 317 5.07 -15.16 1.17
CA HIS A 317 3.85 -14.41 1.46
C HIS A 317 2.62 -15.06 0.80
N TYR A 318 2.70 -15.40 -0.48
CA TYR A 318 1.60 -16.06 -1.19
C TYR A 318 1.26 -17.43 -0.60
N LEU A 319 2.27 -18.22 -0.22
CA LEU A 319 2.07 -19.50 0.45
C LEU A 319 1.33 -19.36 1.77
N HIS A 320 1.73 -18.38 2.59
CA HIS A 320 1.11 -18.10 3.87
C HIS A 320 -0.38 -17.75 3.70
N TYR A 321 -0.75 -17.01 2.64
CA TYR A 321 -2.13 -16.62 2.34
C TYR A 321 -2.83 -17.54 1.33
N HIS A 322 -2.27 -18.72 1.06
CA HIS A 322 -2.81 -19.71 0.13
C HIS A 322 -3.07 -19.22 -1.30
N ILE A 323 -2.36 -18.19 -1.74
CA ILE A 323 -2.37 -17.65 -3.10
C ILE A 323 -1.55 -18.57 -4.02
N ASN A 324 -1.94 -18.67 -5.28
CA ASN A 324 -1.24 -19.48 -6.28
C ASN A 324 0.16 -18.89 -6.56
N ILE A 325 1.20 -19.73 -6.45
CA ILE A 325 2.60 -19.37 -6.74
C ILE A 325 3.15 -19.96 -8.04
N SER A 326 2.35 -20.68 -8.82
CA SER A 326 2.80 -21.40 -10.03
C SER A 326 3.47 -20.47 -11.04
N GLY A 327 2.97 -19.23 -11.17
CA GLY A 327 3.61 -18.21 -12.03
C GLY A 327 5.02 -17.84 -11.56
N LEU A 328 5.21 -17.61 -10.26
CA LEU A 328 6.53 -17.27 -9.69
C LEU A 328 7.51 -18.45 -9.76
N VAL A 329 7.03 -19.67 -9.56
CA VAL A 329 7.82 -20.89 -9.74
C VAL A 329 8.30 -21.04 -11.19
N ALA A 330 7.45 -20.75 -12.17
CA ALA A 330 7.86 -20.75 -13.58
C ALA A 330 8.95 -19.70 -13.87
N GLU A 331 8.89 -18.53 -13.25
CA GLU A 331 9.92 -17.50 -13.37
C GLU A 331 11.24 -17.89 -12.68
N LEU A 332 11.19 -18.57 -11.53
CA LEU A 332 12.39 -19.15 -10.89
C LEU A 332 13.07 -20.20 -11.79
N HIS A 333 12.29 -21.06 -12.46
CA HIS A 333 12.83 -21.99 -13.45
C HIS A 333 13.51 -21.27 -14.62
N LYS A 334 12.91 -20.19 -15.14
CA LYS A 334 13.54 -19.36 -16.19
C LYS A 334 14.84 -18.72 -15.70
N LEU A 335 14.83 -18.18 -14.49
CA LEU A 335 16.01 -17.57 -13.88
C LEU A 335 17.14 -18.60 -13.72
N LEU A 336 16.84 -19.79 -13.19
CA LEU A 336 17.80 -20.89 -13.06
C LEU A 336 18.41 -21.29 -14.41
N ASN A 337 17.60 -21.33 -15.47
CA ASN A 337 18.07 -21.66 -16.82
C ASN A 337 18.98 -20.59 -17.43
N SER A 338 18.95 -19.36 -16.91
CA SER A 338 19.86 -18.29 -17.36
C SER A 338 21.28 -18.42 -16.80
N TYR A 339 21.47 -19.16 -15.71
CA TYR A 339 22.79 -19.41 -15.14
C TYR A 339 23.55 -20.48 -15.94
N SER A 340 24.73 -20.12 -16.45
CA SER A 340 25.63 -21.07 -17.12
C SER A 340 26.22 -22.10 -16.15
N ASP A 341 26.51 -21.66 -14.92
CA ASP A 341 27.02 -22.52 -13.84
C ASP A 341 25.93 -22.79 -12.80
N LYS A 342 25.38 -24.01 -12.86
CA LYS A 342 24.36 -24.50 -11.93
C LYS A 342 24.90 -24.82 -10.53
N THR A 343 26.21 -24.72 -10.33
CA THR A 343 26.87 -24.92 -9.02
C THR A 343 27.17 -23.62 -8.30
N SER A 344 26.84 -22.47 -8.91
CA SER A 344 26.91 -21.17 -8.23
C SER A 344 26.02 -21.13 -6.98
N VAL A 345 26.38 -20.27 -6.02
CA VAL A 345 25.65 -20.11 -4.75
C VAL A 345 24.20 -19.69 -5.03
N GLU A 346 24.01 -18.78 -5.98
CA GLU A 346 22.72 -18.28 -6.42
C GLU A 346 21.87 -19.38 -7.08
N ALA A 347 22.45 -20.17 -8.00
CA ALA A 347 21.73 -21.27 -8.64
C ALA A 347 21.33 -22.36 -7.65
N THR A 348 22.23 -22.70 -6.71
CA THR A 348 21.95 -23.68 -5.64
C THR A 348 20.79 -23.20 -4.77
N ARG A 349 20.79 -21.92 -4.38
CA ARG A 349 19.70 -21.31 -3.62
C ARG A 349 18.36 -21.37 -4.36
N ILE A 350 18.34 -21.12 -5.68
CA ILE A 350 17.12 -21.24 -6.49
C ILE A 350 16.62 -22.69 -6.53
N ILE A 351 17.52 -23.68 -6.65
CA ILE A 351 17.17 -25.11 -6.64
C ILE A 351 16.50 -25.49 -5.33
N GLU A 352 17.07 -25.10 -4.18
CA GLU A 352 16.49 -25.35 -2.86
C GLU A 352 15.10 -24.72 -2.70
N MET A 353 14.93 -23.48 -3.16
CA MET A 353 13.63 -22.79 -3.14
C MET A 353 12.59 -23.53 -3.99
N LEU A 354 12.94 -23.93 -5.22
CA LEU A 354 12.06 -24.67 -6.12
C LEU A 354 11.62 -26.00 -5.49
N GLN A 355 12.54 -26.76 -4.91
CA GLN A 355 12.22 -28.02 -4.24
C GLN A 355 11.20 -27.81 -3.09
N ALA A 356 11.40 -26.78 -2.27
CA ALA A 356 10.50 -26.46 -1.17
C ALA A 356 9.09 -26.07 -1.65
N PHE A 357 9.02 -25.20 -2.67
CA PHE A 357 7.75 -24.71 -3.20
C PHE A 357 6.97 -25.77 -3.97
N GLU A 358 7.64 -26.59 -4.78
CA GLU A 358 7.00 -27.70 -5.51
C GLU A 358 6.47 -28.77 -4.56
N SER A 359 7.22 -29.09 -3.50
CA SER A 359 6.77 -30.01 -2.45
C SER A 359 5.47 -29.52 -1.79
N TYR A 360 5.37 -28.22 -1.50
CA TYR A 360 4.13 -27.63 -0.98
C TYR A 360 2.97 -27.72 -1.99
N ILE A 361 3.21 -27.39 -3.26
CA ILE A 361 2.18 -27.46 -4.31
C ILE A 361 1.64 -28.90 -4.42
N LYS A 362 2.53 -29.90 -4.41
CA LYS A 362 2.16 -31.31 -4.48
C LYS A 362 1.32 -31.75 -3.29
N ALA A 363 1.70 -31.36 -2.07
CA ALA A 363 0.95 -31.65 -0.85
C ALA A 363 -0.47 -31.06 -0.88
N LYS A 364 -0.64 -29.86 -1.44
CA LYS A 364 -1.95 -29.20 -1.57
C LYS A 364 -2.85 -29.84 -2.63
N GLN A 365 -2.29 -30.38 -3.72
CA GLN A 365 -3.06 -31.07 -4.75
C GLN A 365 -3.65 -32.41 -4.25
N THR A 366 -2.99 -33.07 -3.30
CA THR A 366 -3.48 -34.31 -2.68
C THR A 366 -4.64 -34.08 -1.71
N THR A 367 -4.79 -32.86 -1.16
CA THR A 367 -5.94 -32.47 -0.33
C THR A 367 -7.04 -31.88 -1.22
N LYS A 368 -7.84 -32.72 -1.87
CA LYS A 368 -9.11 -32.26 -2.45
C LYS A 368 -10.08 -31.99 -1.30
N ASP A 369 -10.43 -30.72 -1.13
CA ASP A 369 -11.37 -30.28 -0.11
C ASP A 369 -12.78 -30.73 -0.50
N HIS A 370 -13.15 -31.95 -0.07
CA HIS A 370 -14.52 -32.42 -0.16
C HIS A 370 -15.35 -31.63 0.84
N THR A 371 -16.04 -30.61 0.36
CA THR A 371 -16.91 -29.76 1.18
C THR A 371 -18.12 -30.57 1.62
N VAL A 372 -18.08 -31.10 2.84
CA VAL A 372 -19.23 -31.77 3.46
C VAL A 372 -20.14 -30.68 4.05
N PRO A 373 -21.39 -30.53 3.58
CA PRO A 373 -22.33 -29.57 4.14
C PRO A 373 -22.57 -29.83 5.63
N LYS A 374 -22.61 -28.78 6.44
CA LYS A 374 -22.85 -28.94 7.89
C LYS A 374 -24.32 -29.20 8.17
N GLU A 375 -24.58 -30.24 8.94
CA GLU A 375 -25.91 -30.54 9.45
C GLU A 375 -26.22 -29.76 10.73
N ARG A 376 -27.35 -29.07 10.75
CA ARG A 376 -27.78 -28.26 11.89
C ARG A 376 -28.50 -29.13 12.92
N SER A 377 -27.95 -29.20 14.14
CA SER A 377 -28.63 -29.83 15.28
C SER A 377 -29.55 -28.86 16.02
N LYS A 378 -30.53 -29.39 16.77
CA LYS A 378 -31.45 -28.58 17.60
C LYS A 378 -30.75 -27.78 18.71
N LYS A 379 -29.49 -28.10 19.05
CA LYS A 379 -28.72 -27.40 20.10
C LYS A 379 -28.16 -26.04 19.64
N ILE A 380 -28.09 -25.82 18.33
CA ILE A 380 -27.54 -24.61 17.73
C ILE A 380 -28.63 -23.54 17.69
N LYS A 381 -28.48 -22.50 18.50
CA LYS A 381 -29.46 -21.41 18.68
C LYS A 381 -29.38 -20.33 17.60
N TYR A 382 -28.18 -20.07 17.08
CA TYR A 382 -27.93 -18.99 16.13
C TYR A 382 -27.53 -19.53 14.75
N ALA A 383 -27.75 -18.74 13.70
CA ALA A 383 -27.45 -19.11 12.31
C ALA A 383 -26.39 -18.19 11.72
N VAL A 384 -25.67 -18.69 10.72
CA VAL A 384 -24.76 -17.87 9.90
C VAL A 384 -25.55 -16.73 9.27
N GLY A 385 -25.05 -15.50 9.41
CA GLY A 385 -25.72 -14.27 8.97
C GLY A 385 -26.49 -13.53 10.05
N MET A 386 -26.73 -14.14 11.23
CA MET A 386 -27.31 -13.44 12.36
C MET A 386 -26.32 -12.44 12.97
N ILE A 387 -26.86 -11.33 13.45
CA ILE A 387 -26.12 -10.26 14.10
C ILE A 387 -26.26 -10.44 15.61
N VAL A 388 -25.12 -10.56 16.28
CA VAL A 388 -25.05 -10.87 17.70
C VAL A 388 -24.12 -9.90 18.41
N ARG A 389 -24.32 -9.81 19.72
CA ARG A 389 -23.42 -9.11 20.62
C ARG A 389 -22.72 -10.13 21.51
N CYS A 390 -21.40 -10.07 21.55
CA CYS A 390 -20.62 -10.82 22.52
C CYS A 390 -20.55 -10.01 23.81
N CYS A 391 -20.91 -10.65 24.93
CA CYS A 391 -20.78 -10.04 26.25
C CYS A 391 -19.51 -10.56 26.93
N GLU A 392 -18.55 -9.68 27.17
CA GLU A 392 -17.38 -9.93 28.02
C GLU A 392 -17.45 -9.02 29.26
N MET A 393 -17.01 -9.54 30.42
CA MET A 393 -17.25 -9.00 31.77
C MET A 393 -16.99 -7.49 31.94
N GLU A 394 -18.03 -6.71 31.67
CA GLU A 394 -18.27 -5.30 32.07
C GLU A 394 -17.81 -4.18 31.12
N HIS A 395 -16.98 -4.39 30.08
CA HIS A 395 -16.51 -3.25 29.28
C HIS A 395 -16.43 -3.38 27.76
N ILE A 396 -16.68 -4.55 27.13
CA ILE A 396 -16.59 -4.64 25.68
C ILE A 396 -17.77 -5.39 25.04
N ASN A 397 -18.70 -4.61 24.50
CA ASN A 397 -19.82 -5.08 23.68
C ASN A 397 -19.38 -5.14 22.21
N HIS A 398 -18.83 -6.27 21.77
CA HIS A 398 -18.50 -6.46 20.37
C HIS A 398 -19.74 -6.90 19.58
N LYS A 399 -20.26 -5.99 18.75
CA LYS A 399 -21.32 -6.27 17.78
C LYS A 399 -20.70 -6.90 16.52
N GLY A 400 -21.27 -8.00 16.04
CA GLY A 400 -20.74 -8.70 14.87
C GLY A 400 -21.73 -9.66 14.22
N VAL A 401 -21.34 -10.21 13.08
CA VAL A 401 -22.13 -11.19 12.32
C VAL A 401 -21.50 -12.57 12.43
N ILE A 402 -22.33 -13.60 12.62
CA ILE A 402 -21.88 -14.99 12.66
C ILE A 402 -21.51 -15.44 11.25
N ILE A 403 -20.24 -15.84 11.04
CA ILE A 403 -19.75 -16.36 9.76
C ILE A 403 -19.53 -17.88 9.76
N TRP A 404 -19.52 -18.51 10.94
CA TRP A 404 -19.33 -19.95 11.09
C TRP A 404 -19.83 -20.42 12.46
N TRP A 405 -20.14 -21.71 12.60
CA TRP A 405 -20.38 -22.34 13.89
C TRP A 405 -19.82 -23.77 13.92
N ASP A 406 -19.40 -24.22 15.11
CA ASP A 406 -19.04 -25.60 15.41
C ASP A 406 -19.97 -26.15 16.50
N ALA A 407 -20.33 -27.42 16.39
CA ALA A 407 -21.25 -28.05 17.35
C ALA A 407 -20.66 -28.16 18.77
N LYS A 408 -19.33 -28.08 18.88
CA LYS A 408 -18.52 -28.09 20.11
C LYS A 408 -17.29 -27.21 19.90
N TYR A 409 -16.57 -26.91 20.98
CA TYR A 409 -15.30 -26.21 20.90
C TYR A 409 -14.29 -26.94 19.99
N ASN A 410 -13.68 -26.21 19.06
CA ASN A 410 -12.62 -26.71 18.18
C ASN A 410 -11.30 -25.99 18.48
N SER A 411 -10.33 -26.74 19.02
CA SER A 411 -9.00 -26.23 19.34
C SER A 411 -8.18 -25.86 18.11
N GLU A 412 -8.48 -26.45 16.95
CA GLU A 412 -7.73 -26.26 15.69
C GLU A 412 -8.08 -24.94 14.97
N VAL A 413 -9.12 -24.23 15.44
CA VAL A 413 -9.49 -22.92 14.90
C VAL A 413 -8.31 -21.95 15.07
N LYS A 414 -7.86 -21.36 13.96
CA LYS A 414 -6.72 -20.41 13.91
C LYS A 414 -7.14 -19.00 14.33
N ILE A 415 -7.66 -18.86 15.55
CA ILE A 415 -7.97 -17.57 16.18
C ILE A 415 -7.15 -17.47 17.47
N ALA A 416 -6.47 -16.33 17.66
CA ALA A 416 -5.60 -16.10 18.81
C ALA A 416 -6.40 -16.17 20.12
N HIS A 417 -5.72 -16.50 21.23
CA HIS A 417 -6.39 -16.87 22.47
C HIS A 417 -7.19 -15.70 23.06
N GLU A 418 -6.66 -14.49 22.92
CA GLU A 418 -7.27 -13.21 23.33
C GLU A 418 -8.58 -12.87 22.59
N TYR A 419 -8.88 -13.54 21.47
CA TYR A 419 -10.14 -13.39 20.72
C TYR A 419 -11.08 -14.58 20.91
N ARG A 420 -10.81 -15.47 21.88
CA ARG A 420 -11.69 -16.58 22.25
C ARG A 420 -12.50 -16.21 23.49
N ILE A 421 -13.83 -16.28 23.38
CA ILE A 421 -14.76 -15.87 24.44
C ILE A 421 -15.46 -17.11 24.98
N PHE A 422 -15.28 -17.38 26.27
CA PHE A 422 -15.92 -18.49 26.98
C PHE A 422 -17.05 -17.98 27.89
N CYS A 423 -17.94 -18.88 28.33
CA CYS A 423 -19.01 -18.53 29.24
C CYS A 423 -18.50 -18.45 30.69
N GLY A 424 -18.83 -17.36 31.39
CA GLY A 424 -18.78 -17.19 32.85
C GLY A 424 -17.70 -17.93 33.64
N THR A 425 -16.46 -17.42 33.66
CA THR A 425 -15.59 -17.54 34.84
C THR A 425 -14.66 -16.33 34.95
N HIS A 426 -14.56 -15.77 36.16
CA HIS A 426 -13.50 -14.83 36.54
C HIS A 426 -12.13 -15.36 36.14
N LEU A 427 -11.39 -14.62 35.29
CA LEU A 427 -9.94 -14.75 35.22
C LEU A 427 -9.28 -13.37 35.04
N PRO A 428 -8.95 -12.67 36.14
CA PRO A 428 -7.90 -11.67 36.09
C PRO A 428 -6.57 -12.41 35.91
N TYR A 429 -5.91 -12.24 34.77
CA TYR A 429 -4.55 -12.73 34.51
C TYR A 429 -4.32 -14.25 34.77
N CYS A 430 -4.51 -15.09 33.76
CA CYS A 430 -3.92 -16.43 33.76
C CYS A 430 -2.78 -16.51 32.76
N SER A 431 -1.55 -16.44 33.28
CA SER A 431 -0.37 -17.06 32.70
C SER A 431 -0.59 -18.56 32.52
N PHE A 432 -0.03 -19.10 31.43
CA PHE A 432 0.03 -20.52 31.07
C PHE A 432 0.43 -21.42 32.25
N SER A 433 -0.56 -22.06 32.91
CA SER A 433 -0.35 -23.30 33.66
C SER A 433 -1.63 -24.02 34.10
N ASP A 434 -2.81 -23.38 34.08
CA ASP A 434 -4.05 -24.00 34.58
C ASP A 434 -5.04 -24.35 33.47
N THR A 435 -4.79 -25.44 32.76
CA THR A 435 -5.80 -26.16 31.93
C THR A 435 -6.86 -26.90 32.78
N SER A 436 -6.91 -26.65 34.08
CA SER A 436 -7.69 -27.41 35.07
C SER A 436 -9.05 -26.80 35.44
N ARG A 437 -9.43 -25.63 34.90
CA ARG A 437 -10.64 -24.89 35.34
C ARG A 437 -11.69 -24.55 34.28
N THR A 438 -11.52 -24.93 33.01
CA THR A 438 -12.67 -24.96 32.09
C THR A 438 -13.43 -26.25 32.38
N SER A 439 -14.68 -26.15 32.82
CA SER A 439 -15.47 -27.35 33.04
C SER A 439 -15.67 -28.05 31.69
N SER A 440 -15.68 -29.40 31.67
CA SER A 440 -15.92 -30.15 30.44
C SER A 440 -17.25 -29.78 29.76
N ASP A 441 -18.19 -29.25 30.54
CA ASP A 441 -19.50 -28.80 30.07
C ASP A 441 -19.42 -27.48 29.29
N ASP A 442 -18.51 -26.56 29.65
CA ASP A 442 -18.32 -25.27 28.97
C ASP A 442 -17.81 -25.43 27.52
N LEU A 443 -17.07 -26.51 27.24
CA LEU A 443 -16.54 -26.85 25.91
C LEU A 443 -17.51 -27.71 25.08
N ASN A 444 -18.54 -28.28 25.72
CA ASN A 444 -19.52 -29.18 25.11
C ASN A 444 -20.81 -28.44 24.67
N GLN A 445 -20.69 -27.14 24.42
CA GLN A 445 -21.71 -26.30 23.80
C GLN A 445 -21.28 -25.85 22.39
N PRO A 446 -22.21 -25.37 21.55
CA PRO A 446 -21.83 -24.79 20.26
C PRO A 446 -20.95 -23.54 20.41
N PHE A 447 -20.01 -23.37 19.48
CA PHE A 447 -19.19 -22.17 19.37
C PHE A 447 -19.38 -21.51 18.02
N TYR A 448 -19.22 -20.19 17.96
CA TYR A 448 -19.46 -19.37 16.79
C TYR A 448 -18.23 -18.54 16.44
N ILE A 449 -17.95 -18.41 15.15
CA ILE A 449 -16.99 -17.45 14.64
C ILE A 449 -17.74 -16.19 14.25
N ILE A 450 -17.37 -15.06 14.83
CA ILE A 450 -18.08 -13.78 14.71
C ILE A 450 -17.14 -12.75 14.10
N LEU A 451 -17.56 -12.19 12.96
CA LEU A 451 -16.90 -11.05 12.33
C LEU A 451 -17.47 -9.77 12.94
N SER A 452 -16.66 -9.11 13.77
CA SER A 452 -17.05 -7.88 14.48
C SER A 452 -16.96 -6.64 13.59
N GLU A 453 -17.68 -5.60 13.95
CA GLU A 453 -17.63 -4.28 13.27
C GLU A 453 -16.21 -3.69 13.23
N ASN A 454 -15.38 -3.96 14.25
CA ASN A 454 -13.98 -3.51 14.30
C ASN A 454 -13.05 -4.23 13.30
N GLY A 455 -13.55 -5.25 12.59
CA GLY A 455 -12.77 -6.04 11.63
C GLY A 455 -12.12 -7.30 12.21
N ASN A 456 -12.15 -7.48 13.53
CA ASN A 456 -11.61 -8.67 14.19
C ASN A 456 -12.58 -9.84 14.12
N THR A 457 -12.03 -11.04 14.23
CA THR A 457 -12.81 -12.29 14.26
C THR A 457 -12.69 -12.92 15.64
N TYR A 458 -13.83 -13.19 16.28
CA TYR A 458 -13.91 -13.78 17.61
C TYR A 458 -14.43 -15.20 17.54
N TYR A 459 -13.97 -16.06 18.46
CA TYR A 459 -14.51 -17.41 18.62
C TYR A 459 -15.21 -17.53 19.96
N ALA A 460 -16.55 -17.50 19.94
CA ALA A 460 -17.35 -17.31 21.15
C ALA A 460 -18.25 -18.52 21.44
N ALA A 461 -18.36 -18.85 22.72
CA ALA A 461 -19.33 -19.81 23.24
C ALA A 461 -20.77 -19.32 23.04
N GLN A 462 -21.71 -20.22 22.73
CA GLN A 462 -23.11 -19.89 22.48
C GLN A 462 -23.75 -19.06 23.59
N ASP A 463 -23.48 -19.40 24.86
CA ASP A 463 -24.14 -18.78 26.00
C ASP A 463 -23.55 -17.39 26.35
N SER A 464 -22.44 -17.00 25.70
CA SER A 464 -21.87 -15.64 25.78
C SER A 464 -22.47 -14.67 24.74
N LEU A 465 -23.43 -15.13 23.92
CA LEU A 465 -24.01 -14.37 22.81
C LEU A 465 -25.45 -13.93 23.08
N VAL A 466 -25.75 -12.71 22.68
CA VAL A 466 -27.11 -12.14 22.71
C VAL A 466 -27.53 -11.72 21.30
N ASP A 467 -28.79 -12.01 20.94
CA ASP A 467 -29.40 -11.61 19.67
C ASP A 467 -29.67 -10.10 19.64
N GLU A 468 -29.04 -9.38 18.71
CA GLU A 468 -29.12 -7.93 18.59
C GLU A 468 -30.53 -7.44 18.18
N HIS A 469 -31.32 -8.28 17.49
CA HIS A 469 -32.71 -7.94 17.14
C HIS A 469 -33.61 -7.70 18.34
N SER A 470 -33.23 -8.23 19.50
CA SER A 470 -33.96 -8.01 20.74
C SER A 470 -33.69 -6.63 21.34
N LEU A 471 -32.75 -5.84 20.78
CA LEU A 471 -32.15 -4.67 21.43
C LEU A 471 -32.16 -3.37 20.61
N SER A 472 -32.10 -3.38 19.26
CA SER A 472 -32.09 -2.13 18.47
C SER A 472 -32.65 -2.24 17.05
N ALA A 473 -33.11 -1.10 16.50
CA ALA A 473 -33.83 -0.99 15.22
C ALA A 473 -32.95 -0.90 13.95
N SER A 474 -31.63 -0.71 14.08
CA SER A 474 -30.71 -0.74 12.93
C SER A 474 -29.55 -1.70 13.21
N ALA A 475 -29.61 -2.86 12.56
CA ALA A 475 -28.65 -3.93 12.77
C ALA A 475 -27.44 -3.84 11.82
N TRP A 476 -27.42 -2.91 10.85
CA TRP A 476 -26.30 -2.77 9.90
C TRP A 476 -24.94 -2.67 10.61
N LEU A 477 -23.95 -3.34 10.05
CA LEU A 477 -22.56 -3.35 10.49
C LEU A 477 -21.70 -2.69 9.42
N GLU A 478 -20.94 -1.66 9.81
CA GLU A 478 -20.01 -1.00 8.88
C GLU A 478 -18.68 -1.77 8.83
N ASN A 479 -18.67 -2.93 8.18
CA ASN A 479 -17.46 -3.71 7.96
C ASN A 479 -17.34 -4.20 6.49
N LYS A 480 -16.26 -3.78 5.83
CA LYS A 480 -15.99 -4.06 4.41
C LYS A 480 -15.74 -5.55 4.13
N GLU A 481 -15.34 -6.35 5.11
CA GLU A 481 -15.11 -7.79 4.95
C GLU A 481 -16.40 -8.61 4.94
N ILE A 482 -17.55 -8.04 5.32
CA ILE A 482 -18.85 -8.74 5.30
C ILE A 482 -19.17 -9.28 3.90
N GLY A 483 -18.87 -8.51 2.85
CA GLY A 483 -19.10 -8.93 1.47
C GLY A 483 -18.35 -10.20 1.07
N ARG A 484 -17.27 -10.57 1.77
CA ARG A 484 -16.56 -11.85 1.55
C ARG A 484 -17.46 -13.06 1.81
N TYR A 485 -18.40 -12.93 2.74
CA TYR A 485 -19.21 -14.03 3.27
C TYR A 485 -20.68 -13.89 2.86
N PHE A 486 -21.17 -12.66 2.70
CA PHE A 486 -22.58 -12.35 2.50
C PHE A 486 -22.81 -11.57 1.22
N SER A 487 -23.95 -11.82 0.58
CA SER A 487 -24.34 -11.17 -0.68
C SER A 487 -25.26 -9.96 -0.46
N LYS A 488 -26.04 -9.94 0.62
CA LYS A 488 -27.06 -8.90 0.85
C LYS A 488 -27.37 -8.73 2.32
N PHE A 489 -27.81 -7.53 2.70
CA PHE A 489 -28.43 -7.26 4.00
C PHE A 489 -29.95 -7.23 3.87
N ALA A 490 -30.64 -7.98 4.72
CA ALA A 490 -32.08 -8.14 4.70
C ALA A 490 -32.80 -7.28 5.76
N GLY A 491 -32.17 -6.18 6.20
CA GLY A 491 -32.68 -5.29 7.24
C GLY A 491 -32.40 -5.81 8.66
N SER A 492 -32.54 -7.11 8.86
CA SER A 492 -32.28 -7.74 10.16
C SER A 492 -30.95 -8.51 10.15
N HIS A 493 -30.74 -9.36 9.16
CA HIS A 493 -29.60 -10.28 9.08
C HIS A 493 -28.89 -10.14 7.72
N TYR A 494 -27.76 -10.81 7.59
CA TYR A 494 -27.03 -10.92 6.33
C TYR A 494 -27.34 -12.25 5.63
N ILE A 495 -27.57 -12.19 4.32
CA ILE A 495 -27.83 -13.36 3.48
C ILE A 495 -26.49 -13.96 3.04
N PRO A 496 -26.20 -15.24 3.33
CA PRO A 496 -24.97 -15.91 2.90
C PRO A 496 -24.80 -15.87 1.38
N ASN A 497 -23.56 -15.70 0.91
CA ASN A 497 -23.25 -15.86 -0.51
C ASN A 497 -23.28 -17.34 -0.93
N GLU A 498 -23.14 -17.61 -2.23
CA GLU A 498 -23.26 -18.97 -2.78
C GLU A 498 -22.29 -19.98 -2.14
N VAL A 499 -21.07 -19.55 -1.79
CA VAL A 499 -20.07 -20.41 -1.18
C VAL A 499 -20.46 -20.76 0.25
N LEU A 500 -20.84 -19.74 1.04
CA LEU A 500 -21.20 -19.94 2.44
C LEU A 500 -22.54 -20.71 2.57
N ALA A 501 -23.49 -20.45 1.68
CA ALA A 501 -24.76 -21.17 1.61
C ALA A 501 -24.57 -22.67 1.32
N LYS A 502 -23.58 -23.05 0.50
CA LYS A 502 -23.23 -24.48 0.27
C LYS A 502 -22.72 -25.17 1.53
N HIS A 503 -22.02 -24.45 2.41
CA HIS A 503 -21.53 -25.00 3.68
C HIS A 503 -22.64 -25.11 4.73
N PHE A 504 -23.60 -24.17 4.73
CA PHE A 504 -24.68 -24.06 5.71
C PHE A 504 -26.06 -24.00 5.06
N PRO A 505 -26.50 -25.06 4.34
CA PRO A 505 -27.72 -25.01 3.52
C PRO A 505 -29.01 -24.80 4.33
N TYR A 506 -29.01 -25.18 5.61
CA TYR A 506 -30.18 -25.07 6.49
C TYR A 506 -30.32 -23.71 7.19
N ASP A 507 -29.25 -22.91 7.24
CA ASP A 507 -29.24 -21.66 8.01
C ASP A 507 -30.05 -20.55 7.30
N THR A 508 -30.06 -20.53 5.96
CA THR A 508 -30.90 -19.59 5.19
C THR A 508 -32.39 -19.80 5.45
N ALA A 509 -32.84 -21.06 5.53
CA ALA A 509 -34.23 -21.37 5.86
C ALA A 509 -34.59 -20.94 7.29
N PHE A 510 -33.67 -21.15 8.24
CA PHE A 510 -33.84 -20.73 9.64
C PHE A 510 -33.95 -19.20 9.77
N LEU A 511 -33.11 -18.44 9.06
CA LEU A 511 -33.16 -16.97 9.02
C LEU A 511 -34.54 -16.47 8.54
N ASN A 512 -35.03 -17.03 7.43
CA ASN A 512 -36.32 -16.65 6.85
C ASN A 512 -37.52 -16.98 7.75
N MET A 513 -37.44 -18.05 8.55
CA MET A 513 -38.48 -18.41 9.52
C MET A 513 -38.51 -17.48 10.74
N ARG A 514 -37.34 -17.04 11.21
CA ARG A 514 -37.20 -16.27 12.46
C ARG A 514 -37.33 -14.76 12.25
N CYS A 515 -36.94 -14.26 11.08
CA CYS A 515 -36.96 -12.84 10.74
C CYS A 515 -37.50 -12.68 9.30
N PRO A 516 -38.84 -12.64 9.11
CA PRO A 516 -39.40 -12.43 7.78
C PRO A 516 -38.90 -11.08 7.22
N PRO A 517 -38.54 -11.00 5.94
CA PRO A 517 -38.08 -9.76 5.34
C PRO A 517 -39.16 -8.70 5.50
N THR A 518 -38.78 -7.50 5.98
CA THR A 518 -39.67 -6.35 6.03
C THR A 518 -40.18 -6.05 4.63
N VAL A 519 -41.45 -6.36 4.37
CA VAL A 519 -42.15 -5.90 3.17
C VAL A 519 -42.20 -4.38 3.28
N VAL A 520 -41.50 -3.68 2.39
CA VAL A 520 -41.70 -2.24 2.20
C VAL A 520 -43.15 -2.09 1.78
N SER A 521 -43.99 -1.59 2.69
CA SER A 521 -45.35 -1.17 2.37
C SER A 521 -45.25 -0.11 1.29
N THR A 522 -45.61 -0.49 0.06
CA THR A 522 -46.02 0.45 -0.97
C THR A 522 -47.24 1.18 -0.43
N GLU A 523 -47.03 2.35 0.16
CA GLU A 523 -48.10 3.30 0.38
C GLU A 523 -48.69 3.61 -0.99
N THR A 524 -49.93 3.17 -1.16
CA THR A 524 -50.79 3.50 -2.27
C THR A 524 -51.08 4.99 -2.17
N VAL A 525 -50.44 5.78 -3.03
CA VAL A 525 -50.88 7.14 -3.30
C VAL A 525 -52.21 7.02 -4.03
N SER A 526 -53.27 7.46 -3.35
CA SER A 526 -54.58 7.75 -3.93
C SER A 526 -54.72 9.25 -4.13
#